data_AF-A0A1F9N0A5-F1
#
_entry.id   AF-A0A1F9N0A5-F1
#
_cell.length_a   1.000
_cell.length_b   1.000
_cell.length_c   1.000
_cell.angle_alpha   90.00
_cell.angle_beta   90.00
_cell.angle_gamma   90.00
#
_symmetry.space_group_name_H-M   'P 1'
#
loop_
_entity.id
_entity.type
_entity.pdbx_description
1 polymer ?
#
loop_
_entity_poly.entity_id
_entity_poly.type
_entity_poly.pdbx_seq_one_letter_code
_entity_poly.pdbx_strand_id
1 'polypeptide(L)'
;MKLHEAHRRTGFDLEFDRLHAPDFKDFSPGGPNAMRDGFKRGLVAWYLAFPDLDVRVDDLVIDCEQSKATIRWSAVGTHQGSYLGAVPTGRTIRFRGIEVITIAGAALIERWGEWDGIDLLSQLGILPTASVCPPSVGQQAEPRPLSADPGLSPPVESDTGKGRTNAVRSRRNIEAKYRCPDLAAVRERVQALGARSMGVLKQQDTFFSAQSARLKLREFGNGRAELISYRRADVSHARGSDYTICLVSDPSQMRQTLDHALGTSGAVAKQRELYLFRNTRIHLDAVDHLGDFVELETVLGGQSDNDAHRELRHVAEALGMEAGQVEAKPYVDLLAACQERDITASTPPGSQSKAAPDARAIYELHPEKYDELVRREDHSAATPRTSR
;
A
#
# COMPACT_ATOMS: atom_id res chain seq x y z
N MET A 1 -3.72 -23.89 28.54
CA MET A 1 -4.05 -22.51 28.96
C MET A 1 -4.09 -21.66 27.69
N LYS A 2 -4.95 -20.65 27.56
CA LYS A 2 -4.95 -19.84 26.33
C LYS A 2 -3.76 -18.86 26.34
N LEU A 3 -3.16 -18.54 25.19
CA LEU A 3 -1.99 -17.66 25.10
C LEU A 3 -2.19 -16.29 25.77
N HIS A 4 -3.39 -15.70 25.65
CA HIS A 4 -3.72 -14.42 26.29
C HIS A 4 -3.82 -14.53 27.82
N GLU A 5 -4.16 -15.70 28.35
CA GLU A 5 -4.15 -15.96 29.80
C GLU A 5 -2.70 -16.18 30.30
N ALA A 6 -1.89 -16.87 29.51
CA ALA A 6 -0.48 -17.11 29.79
C ALA A 6 0.32 -15.80 29.85
N HIS A 7 0.04 -14.86 28.94
CA HIS A 7 0.64 -13.52 28.96
C HIS A 7 0.43 -12.81 30.30
N ARG A 8 -0.80 -12.83 30.84
CA ARG A 8 -1.14 -12.22 32.14
C ARG A 8 -0.45 -12.88 33.33
N ARG A 9 0.04 -14.12 33.18
CA ARG A 9 0.61 -14.94 34.26
C ARG A 9 2.10 -15.25 34.07
N THR A 10 2.81 -14.50 33.22
CA THR A 10 4.25 -14.61 32.90
C THR A 10 4.72 -15.86 32.15
N GLY A 11 3.89 -16.89 31.99
CA GLY A 11 4.22 -18.14 31.28
C GLY A 11 4.07 -18.10 29.75
N PHE A 12 4.16 -16.92 29.11
CA PHE A 12 3.86 -16.77 27.69
C PHE A 12 4.78 -17.60 26.80
N ASP A 13 6.10 -17.52 27.00
CA ASP A 13 7.07 -18.17 26.12
C ASP A 13 6.91 -19.69 26.13
N LEU A 14 6.75 -20.28 27.31
CA LEU A 14 6.58 -21.71 27.48
C LEU A 14 5.26 -22.20 26.87
N GLU A 15 4.17 -21.46 27.03
CA GLU A 15 2.87 -21.85 26.44
C GLU A 15 2.84 -21.62 24.93
N PHE A 16 3.48 -20.55 24.43
CA PHE A 16 3.67 -20.35 23.00
C PHE A 16 4.48 -21.49 22.40
N ASP A 17 5.57 -21.88 23.06
CA ASP A 17 6.45 -22.91 22.54
C ASP A 17 5.83 -24.31 22.54
N ARG A 18 4.94 -24.57 23.51
CA ARG A 18 4.13 -25.79 23.57
C ARG A 18 3.07 -25.87 22.48
N LEU A 19 2.49 -24.73 22.09
CA LEU A 19 1.36 -24.67 21.14
C LEU A 19 1.80 -24.58 19.67
N HIS A 20 3.01 -24.10 19.37
CA HIS A 20 3.50 -23.91 18.01
C HIS A 20 4.69 -24.82 17.72
N ALA A 21 4.57 -25.63 16.67
CA ALA A 21 5.64 -26.49 16.20
C ALA A 21 6.90 -25.68 15.87
N PRO A 22 8.11 -26.26 15.99
CA PRO A 22 9.36 -25.55 15.67
C PRO A 22 9.40 -24.98 14.25
N ASP A 23 8.75 -25.65 13.30
CA ASP A 23 8.65 -25.31 11.89
C ASP A 23 7.34 -24.58 11.52
N PHE A 24 6.62 -24.06 12.52
CA PHE A 24 5.36 -23.34 12.32
C PHE A 24 5.49 -22.18 11.31
N LYS A 25 4.53 -22.11 10.38
CA LYS A 25 4.45 -21.10 9.32
C LYS A 25 3.24 -20.20 9.49
N ASP A 26 3.47 -18.90 9.33
CA ASP A 26 2.41 -17.90 9.30
C ASP A 26 2.27 -17.31 7.89
N PHE A 27 1.06 -17.36 7.33
CA PHE A 27 0.74 -16.83 6.01
C PHE A 27 -0.06 -15.52 6.06
N SER A 28 -0.16 -14.89 7.24
CA SER A 28 -0.91 -13.65 7.43
C SER A 28 -0.22 -12.42 6.78
N PRO A 29 -0.96 -11.42 6.27
CA PRO A 29 -0.36 -10.23 5.67
C PRO A 29 0.39 -9.36 6.70
N GLY A 30 1.71 -9.15 6.52
CA GLY A 30 2.51 -8.38 7.51
C GLY A 30 4.02 -8.21 7.32
N GLY A 31 4.65 -8.57 6.19
CA GLY A 31 6.12 -8.49 6.02
C GLY A 31 6.87 -9.63 6.75
N PRO A 32 8.22 -9.64 6.82
CA PRO A 32 9.11 -10.83 6.79
C PRO A 32 9.08 -11.81 7.99
N ASN A 33 8.01 -11.76 8.78
CA ASN A 33 7.72 -12.55 9.96
C ASN A 33 6.81 -13.77 9.69
N ALA A 34 6.78 -14.29 8.46
CA ALA A 34 6.05 -15.51 8.06
C ALA A 34 6.57 -16.82 8.72
N MET A 35 7.47 -16.67 9.69
CA MET A 35 8.07 -17.73 10.50
C MET A 35 7.69 -17.53 11.96
N ARG A 36 7.58 -18.64 12.69
CA ARG A 36 7.27 -18.75 14.13
C ARG A 36 7.71 -17.58 15.03
N ASP A 37 8.97 -17.18 14.98
CA ASP A 37 9.50 -16.12 15.85
C ASP A 37 8.91 -14.74 15.53
N GLY A 38 8.63 -14.50 14.25
CA GLY A 38 7.98 -13.29 13.79
C GLY A 38 6.57 -13.17 14.34
N PHE A 39 5.81 -14.26 14.29
CA PHE A 39 4.49 -14.32 14.90
C PHE A 39 4.55 -14.14 16.42
N LYS A 40 5.50 -14.81 17.10
CA LYS A 40 5.72 -14.67 18.55
C LYS A 40 5.95 -13.21 18.95
N ARG A 41 6.85 -12.50 18.23
CA ARG A 41 7.11 -11.07 18.45
C ARG A 41 5.87 -10.21 18.22
N GLY A 42 5.08 -10.51 17.19
CA GLY A 42 3.83 -9.81 16.88
C GLY A 42 2.81 -9.93 18.02
N LEU A 43 2.62 -11.14 18.55
CA LEU A 43 1.75 -11.37 19.70
C LEU A 43 2.24 -10.61 20.95
N VAL A 44 3.54 -10.65 21.24
CA VAL A 44 4.11 -9.90 22.37
C VAL A 44 3.86 -8.40 22.21
N ALA A 45 4.11 -7.83 21.04
CA ALA A 45 3.86 -6.42 20.76
C ALA A 45 2.37 -6.06 20.91
N TRP A 46 1.47 -6.95 20.49
CA TRP A 46 0.02 -6.77 20.64
C TRP A 46 -0.40 -6.77 22.11
N TYR A 47 0.06 -7.71 22.92
CA TYR A 47 -0.28 -7.74 24.34
C TYR A 47 0.35 -6.58 25.14
N LEU A 48 1.54 -6.11 24.76
CA LEU A 48 2.12 -4.90 25.35
C LEU A 48 1.33 -3.63 25.00
N ALA A 49 0.76 -3.57 23.79
CA ALA A 49 -0.07 -2.46 23.35
C ALA A 49 -1.46 -2.45 24.00
N PHE A 50 -2.01 -3.64 24.29
CA PHE A 50 -3.34 -3.86 24.86
C PHE A 50 -3.26 -4.78 26.09
N PRO A 51 -2.78 -4.30 27.25
CA PRO A 51 -2.55 -5.15 28.43
C PRO A 51 -3.85 -5.75 29.02
N ASP A 52 -4.98 -5.09 28.79
CA ASP A 52 -6.32 -5.46 29.26
C ASP A 52 -7.16 -6.19 28.19
N LEU A 53 -6.51 -6.72 27.15
CA LEU A 53 -7.17 -7.36 26.03
C LEU A 53 -8.02 -8.58 26.45
N ASP A 54 -9.30 -8.52 26.11
CA ASP A 54 -10.30 -9.59 26.24
C ASP A 54 -10.61 -10.17 24.86
N VAL A 55 -10.32 -11.46 24.65
CA VAL A 55 -10.51 -12.16 23.36
C VAL A 55 -11.63 -13.20 23.48
N ARG A 56 -12.57 -13.15 22.54
CA ARG A 56 -13.70 -14.08 22.42
C ARG A 56 -13.64 -14.84 21.10
N VAL A 57 -13.93 -16.14 21.18
CA VAL A 57 -14.21 -16.96 19.99
C VAL A 57 -15.68 -16.78 19.68
N ASP A 58 -15.96 -16.20 18.52
CA ASP A 58 -17.33 -15.94 18.06
C ASP A 58 -17.88 -17.13 17.26
N ASP A 59 -17.01 -17.87 16.56
CA ASP A 59 -17.36 -19.05 15.77
C ASP A 59 -16.16 -19.99 15.63
N LEU A 60 -16.42 -21.30 15.54
CA LEU A 60 -15.40 -22.33 15.44
C LEU A 60 -15.90 -23.49 14.56
N VAL A 61 -15.19 -23.73 13.46
CA VAL A 61 -15.40 -24.88 12.58
C VAL A 61 -14.16 -25.76 12.64
N ILE A 62 -14.34 -27.06 12.84
CA ILE A 62 -13.24 -28.03 12.90
C ILE A 62 -13.43 -29.04 11.78
N ASP A 63 -12.40 -29.19 10.94
CA ASP A 63 -12.29 -30.23 9.93
C ASP A 63 -11.24 -31.24 10.40
N CYS A 64 -11.73 -32.35 10.97
CA CYS A 64 -10.87 -33.41 11.48
C CYS A 64 -10.15 -34.19 10.36
N GLU A 65 -10.71 -34.26 9.15
CA GLU A 65 -10.11 -35.01 8.04
C GLU A 65 -8.88 -34.28 7.51
N GLN A 66 -8.97 -32.95 7.42
CA GLN A 66 -7.85 -32.11 7.00
C GLN A 66 -6.98 -31.63 8.17
N SER A 67 -7.32 -31.99 9.41
CA SER A 67 -6.69 -31.49 10.64
C SER A 67 -6.61 -29.96 10.69
N LYS A 68 -7.71 -29.30 10.32
CA LYS A 68 -7.83 -27.84 10.28
C LYS A 68 -8.92 -27.33 11.22
N ALA A 69 -8.75 -26.10 11.67
CA ALA A 69 -9.81 -25.37 12.34
C ALA A 69 -9.90 -23.94 11.81
N THR A 70 -11.12 -23.45 11.62
CA THR A 70 -11.42 -22.06 11.28
C THR A 70 -12.03 -21.39 12.50
N ILE A 71 -11.45 -20.28 12.93
CA ILE A 71 -11.80 -19.58 14.16
C ILE A 71 -12.15 -18.14 13.79
N ARG A 72 -13.40 -17.73 14.00
CA ARG A 72 -13.76 -16.32 13.97
C ARG A 72 -13.73 -15.78 15.40
N TRP A 73 -13.13 -14.63 15.59
CA TRP A 73 -12.91 -14.07 16.92
C TRP A 73 -13.10 -12.56 16.95
N SER A 74 -13.44 -12.06 18.13
CA SER A 74 -13.50 -10.64 18.45
C SER A 74 -12.64 -10.36 19.68
N ALA A 75 -12.07 -9.16 19.77
CA ALA A 75 -11.34 -8.75 20.95
C ALA A 75 -11.59 -7.28 21.30
N VAL A 76 -11.44 -6.94 22.57
CA VAL A 76 -11.55 -5.57 23.08
C VAL A 76 -10.37 -5.30 23.99
N GLY A 77 -9.69 -4.17 23.81
CA GLY A 77 -8.59 -3.76 24.68
C GLY A 77 -8.37 -2.26 24.66
N THR A 78 -7.74 -1.73 25.70
CA THR A 78 -7.39 -0.32 25.82
C THR A 78 -5.98 -0.11 25.28
N HIS A 79 -5.80 0.86 24.38
CA HIS A 79 -4.51 1.16 23.78
C HIS A 79 -3.59 1.91 24.77
N GLN A 80 -2.74 1.16 25.47
CA GLN A 80 -1.88 1.65 26.55
C GLN A 80 -0.38 1.58 26.23
N GLY A 81 0.02 0.75 25.27
CA GLY A 81 1.39 0.66 24.76
C GLY A 81 1.46 1.10 23.30
N SER A 82 2.66 1.39 22.81
CA SER A 82 2.85 1.79 21.41
C SER A 82 2.59 0.62 20.46
N TYR A 83 1.83 0.86 19.39
CA TYR A 83 1.50 -0.17 18.40
C TYR A 83 1.43 0.39 16.99
N LEU A 84 2.12 -0.26 16.03
CA LEU A 84 2.16 0.16 14.61
C LEU A 84 2.51 1.64 14.39
N GLY A 85 3.34 2.22 15.27
CA GLY A 85 3.73 3.63 15.22
C GLY A 85 2.74 4.61 15.87
N ALA A 86 1.58 4.14 16.36
CA ALA A 86 0.73 4.94 17.23
C ALA A 86 1.26 4.93 18.68
N VAL A 87 1.24 6.10 19.31
CA VAL A 87 1.46 6.24 20.76
C VAL A 87 0.20 5.81 21.52
N PRO A 88 0.31 5.41 22.80
CA PRO A 88 -0.83 5.06 23.63
C PRO A 88 -1.93 6.13 23.55
N THR A 89 -3.12 5.75 23.08
CA THR A 89 -4.23 6.69 22.89
C THR A 89 -5.20 6.69 24.07
N GLY A 90 -5.13 5.68 24.95
CA GLY A 90 -6.09 5.47 26.04
C GLY A 90 -7.50 5.09 25.57
N ARG A 91 -7.72 4.90 24.27
CA ARG A 91 -9.02 4.54 23.71
C ARG A 91 -9.25 3.03 23.82
N THR A 92 -10.51 2.65 24.00
CA THR A 92 -10.96 1.27 23.82
C THR A 92 -11.02 0.94 22.33
N ILE A 93 -10.30 -0.09 21.93
CA ILE A 93 -10.18 -0.57 20.55
C ILE A 93 -10.89 -1.92 20.44
N ARG A 94 -11.60 -2.12 19.33
CA ARG A 94 -12.28 -3.38 19.01
C ARG A 94 -11.61 -4.04 17.81
N PHE A 95 -11.33 -5.32 17.94
CA PHE A 95 -10.73 -6.17 16.92
C PHE A 95 -11.72 -7.22 16.47
N ARG A 96 -11.63 -7.58 15.19
CA ARG A 96 -12.31 -8.72 14.59
C ARG A 96 -11.34 -9.40 13.65
N GLY A 97 -11.35 -10.72 13.66
CA GLY A 97 -10.51 -11.51 12.78
C GLY A 97 -11.06 -12.90 12.55
N ILE A 98 -10.45 -13.55 11.58
CA ILE A 98 -10.64 -14.96 11.27
C ILE A 98 -9.27 -15.61 11.09
N GLU A 99 -9.12 -16.81 11.63
CA GLU A 99 -7.92 -17.62 11.45
C GLU A 99 -8.29 -18.99 10.93
N VAL A 100 -7.50 -19.51 10.00
CA VAL A 100 -7.51 -20.91 9.59
C VAL A 100 -6.19 -21.51 10.05
N ILE A 101 -6.24 -22.50 10.93
CA ILE A 101 -5.08 -23.15 11.51
C ILE A 101 -5.02 -24.61 11.07
N THR A 102 -3.82 -25.11 10.82
CA THR A 102 -3.55 -26.55 10.62
C THR A 102 -2.84 -27.10 11.84
N ILE A 103 -3.31 -28.24 12.34
CA ILE A 103 -2.84 -28.88 13.57
C ILE A 103 -2.20 -30.21 13.21
N ALA A 104 -1.01 -30.49 13.76
CA ALA A 104 -0.39 -31.81 13.70
C ALA A 104 -0.12 -32.30 15.12
N GLY A 105 -0.77 -33.39 15.51
CA GLY A 105 -0.72 -33.89 16.88
C GLY A 105 -1.28 -32.87 17.87
N ALA A 106 -0.40 -32.32 18.73
CA ALA A 106 -0.76 -31.33 19.75
C ALA A 106 -0.30 -29.90 19.41
N ALA A 107 0.27 -29.66 18.23
CA ALA A 107 0.89 -28.40 17.86
C ALA A 107 0.30 -27.80 16.58
N LEU A 108 0.30 -26.47 16.51
CA LEU A 108 -0.01 -25.71 15.31
C LEU A 108 1.20 -25.76 14.37
N ILE A 109 0.98 -26.11 13.11
CA ILE A 109 2.03 -26.14 12.08
C ILE A 109 1.88 -25.01 11.06
N GLU A 110 0.66 -24.54 10.80
CA GLU A 110 0.39 -23.48 9.82
C GLU A 110 -0.77 -22.61 10.27
N ARG A 111 -0.75 -21.31 9.93
CA ARG A 111 -1.93 -20.44 10.03
C ARG A 111 -2.07 -19.45 8.88
N TRP A 112 -3.32 -19.19 8.52
CA TRP A 112 -3.75 -18.04 7.74
C TRP A 112 -4.63 -17.16 8.62
N GLY A 113 -4.16 -15.97 8.97
CA GLY A 113 -4.90 -15.02 9.79
C GLY A 113 -5.25 -13.76 9.01
N GLU A 114 -6.52 -13.38 9.01
CA GLU A 114 -7.01 -12.13 8.44
C GLU A 114 -7.77 -11.35 9.49
N TRP A 115 -7.45 -10.06 9.62
CA TRP A 115 -8.08 -9.16 10.58
C TRP A 115 -8.15 -7.76 10.00
N ASP A 116 -9.11 -6.95 10.49
CA ASP A 116 -9.39 -5.64 9.91
C ASP A 116 -8.35 -4.59 10.35
N GLY A 117 -7.24 -4.54 9.62
CA GLY A 117 -6.17 -3.58 9.85
C GLY A 117 -6.58 -2.13 9.58
N ILE A 118 -7.51 -1.89 8.66
CA ILE A 118 -7.95 -0.52 8.32
C ILE A 118 -8.81 0.05 9.46
N ASP A 119 -9.73 -0.76 9.99
CA ASP A 119 -10.54 -0.42 11.15
C ASP A 119 -9.64 -0.14 12.37
N LEU A 120 -8.63 -0.99 12.61
CA LEU A 120 -7.65 -0.75 13.67
C LEU A 120 -6.94 0.59 13.49
N LEU A 121 -6.32 0.83 12.33
CA LEU A 121 -5.57 2.07 12.06
C LEU A 121 -6.46 3.32 12.19
N SER A 122 -7.75 3.19 11.86
CA SER A 122 -8.73 4.26 12.05
C SER A 122 -9.03 4.51 13.53
N GLN A 123 -9.25 3.45 14.33
CA GLN A 123 -9.50 3.57 15.77
C GLN A 123 -8.27 4.10 16.54
N LEU A 124 -7.06 3.76 16.08
CA LEU A 124 -5.79 4.29 16.58
C LEU A 124 -5.54 5.75 16.17
N GLY A 125 -6.37 6.32 15.29
CA GLY A 125 -6.23 7.69 14.80
C GLY A 125 -5.07 7.90 13.81
N ILE A 126 -4.55 6.81 13.23
CA ILE A 126 -3.58 6.87 12.12
C ILE A 126 -4.31 7.18 10.81
N LEU A 127 -5.51 6.62 10.63
CA LEU A 127 -6.41 6.92 9.52
C LEU A 127 -7.62 7.72 10.02
N PRO A 128 -8.18 8.63 9.20
CA PRO A 128 -9.42 9.34 9.54
C PRO A 128 -10.59 8.36 9.66
N THR A 129 -11.34 8.43 10.75
CA THR A 129 -12.57 7.66 10.95
C THR A 129 -13.67 8.19 10.03
N ALA A 130 -14.33 7.32 9.26
CA ALA A 130 -15.54 7.72 8.54
C ALA A 130 -16.60 8.18 9.56
N SER A 131 -17.00 9.45 9.50
CA SER A 131 -18.06 9.97 10.34
C SER A 131 -19.35 9.23 10.01
N VAL A 132 -19.85 8.41 10.93
CA VAL A 132 -21.21 7.89 10.86
C VAL A 132 -22.12 9.08 11.14
N CYS A 133 -22.84 9.54 10.12
CA CYS A 133 -23.94 10.48 10.31
C CYS A 133 -24.96 9.80 11.24
N PRO A 134 -25.35 10.38 12.39
CA PRO A 134 -26.37 9.77 13.22
C PRO A 134 -27.68 9.71 12.42
N PRO A 135 -28.46 8.60 12.52
CA PRO A 135 -29.73 8.50 11.83
C PRO A 135 -30.64 9.63 12.33
N SER A 136 -31.19 10.40 11.39
CA SER A 136 -32.23 11.38 11.64
C SER A 136 -33.42 10.68 12.30
N VAL A 137 -33.77 11.12 13.50
CA VAL A 137 -35.01 10.72 14.19
C VAL A 137 -36.18 11.21 13.34
N GLY A 138 -36.88 10.28 12.70
CA GLY A 138 -38.00 10.56 11.81
C GLY A 138 -39.11 9.51 11.98
N GLN A 139 -40.01 9.81 12.92
CA GLN A 139 -41.43 9.45 13.02
C GLN A 139 -41.88 7.98 12.83
N GLN A 140 -42.45 7.46 13.92
CA GLN A 140 -43.30 6.28 13.99
C GLN A 140 -44.44 6.35 12.95
N ALA A 141 -44.62 5.28 12.18
CA ALA A 141 -45.86 5.02 11.45
C ALA A 141 -46.55 3.80 12.08
N GLU A 142 -47.78 4.00 12.56
CA GLU A 142 -48.64 2.94 13.09
C GLU A 142 -49.12 1.96 11.99
N PRO A 143 -49.49 0.71 12.34
CA PRO A 143 -49.91 -0.29 11.38
C PRO A 143 -51.40 -0.16 11.04
N ARG A 144 -51.77 -0.33 9.76
CA ARG A 144 -53.16 -0.57 9.34
C ARG A 144 -53.31 -1.88 8.55
N PRO A 145 -54.48 -2.53 8.64
CA PRO A 145 -54.63 -3.97 8.43
C PRO A 145 -54.90 -4.39 6.98
N LEU A 146 -54.67 -5.68 6.72
CA LEU A 146 -54.91 -6.39 5.46
C LEU A 146 -56.40 -6.50 5.08
N SER A 147 -56.71 -6.34 3.80
CA SER A 147 -57.86 -6.97 3.14
C SER A 147 -57.54 -7.32 1.68
N ALA A 148 -58.18 -8.37 1.18
CA ALA A 148 -57.74 -9.27 0.10
C ALA A 148 -58.11 -8.88 -1.35
N ASP A 149 -57.27 -9.39 -2.26
CA ASP A 149 -57.35 -9.82 -3.70
C ASP A 149 -58.73 -9.97 -4.41
N PRO A 150 -58.83 -10.21 -5.76
CA PRO A 150 -57.77 -10.43 -6.79
C PRO A 150 -58.03 -9.79 -8.21
N GLY A 151 -57.03 -9.87 -9.10
CA GLY A 151 -57.27 -10.28 -10.49
C GLY A 151 -56.69 -9.45 -11.66
N LEU A 152 -55.84 -10.12 -12.44
CA LEU A 152 -55.41 -9.90 -13.85
C LEU A 152 -54.14 -9.07 -14.14
N SER A 153 -53.09 -9.83 -14.46
CA SER A 153 -51.79 -9.51 -15.09
C SER A 153 -51.87 -9.57 -16.64
N PRO A 154 -50.81 -9.21 -17.43
CA PRO A 154 -49.72 -8.22 -17.28
C PRO A 154 -49.53 -7.38 -18.59
N PRO A 155 -48.44 -6.59 -18.84
CA PRO A 155 -47.06 -7.06 -18.98
C PRO A 155 -46.03 -6.29 -18.13
N VAL A 156 -45.08 -7.08 -17.63
CA VAL A 156 -43.69 -6.79 -17.24
C VAL A 156 -43.19 -5.33 -17.43
N GLU A 157 -43.13 -4.59 -16.33
CA GLU A 157 -42.20 -3.47 -16.14
C GLU A 157 -41.52 -3.55 -14.76
N SER A 158 -40.20 -3.39 -14.80
CA SER A 158 -39.27 -3.04 -13.71
C SER A 158 -39.10 -4.00 -12.52
N ASP A 159 -37.88 -4.49 -12.36
CA ASP A 159 -37.21 -4.20 -11.09
C ASP A 159 -35.80 -3.70 -11.40
N THR A 160 -35.65 -2.38 -11.29
CA THR A 160 -34.34 -1.75 -11.19
C THR A 160 -33.81 -2.08 -9.81
N GLY A 161 -33.23 -3.27 -9.71
CA GLY A 161 -32.32 -3.60 -8.63
C GLY A 161 -31.26 -2.52 -8.58
N LYS A 162 -31.43 -1.55 -7.67
CA LYS A 162 -30.35 -0.71 -7.17
C LYS A 162 -29.40 -1.64 -6.44
N GLY A 163 -28.60 -2.36 -7.22
CA GLY A 163 -27.35 -2.92 -6.78
C GLY A 163 -26.62 -1.79 -6.09
N ARG A 164 -26.44 -1.90 -4.78
CA ARG A 164 -25.48 -1.08 -4.05
C ARG A 164 -24.14 -1.48 -4.65
N THR A 165 -23.71 -0.74 -5.67
CA THR A 165 -22.37 -0.87 -6.22
C THR A 165 -21.43 -0.64 -5.05
N ASN A 166 -20.53 -1.61 -4.82
CA ASN A 166 -19.37 -1.41 -3.97
C ASN A 166 -18.50 -0.37 -4.68
N ALA A 167 -18.87 0.90 -4.57
CA ALA A 167 -18.13 1.99 -5.18
C ALA A 167 -16.76 2.03 -4.50
N VAL A 168 -15.72 1.74 -5.28
CA VAL A 168 -14.33 1.94 -4.88
C VAL A 168 -14.20 3.39 -4.43
N ARG A 169 -14.01 3.61 -3.13
CA ARG A 169 -13.93 4.96 -2.56
C ARG A 169 -12.62 5.60 -3.01
N SER A 170 -12.68 6.38 -4.08
CA SER A 170 -11.58 7.25 -4.51
C SER A 170 -11.30 8.28 -3.43
N ARG A 171 -10.04 8.42 -3.02
CA ARG A 171 -9.57 9.48 -2.12
C ARG A 171 -9.04 10.64 -2.94
N ARG A 172 -9.15 11.86 -2.42
CA ARG A 172 -8.65 13.07 -3.08
C ARG A 172 -7.69 13.83 -2.16
N ASN A 173 -6.59 14.33 -2.71
CA ASN A 173 -5.73 15.32 -2.06
C ASN A 173 -5.48 16.49 -3.01
N ILE A 174 -5.08 17.63 -2.47
CA ILE A 174 -4.42 18.70 -3.22
C ILE A 174 -2.93 18.54 -3.00
N GLU A 175 -2.16 18.50 -4.07
CA GLU A 175 -0.71 18.29 -4.01
C GLU A 175 0.09 19.36 -4.74
N ALA A 176 1.30 19.63 -4.25
CA ALA A 176 2.30 20.47 -4.88
C ALA A 176 3.70 19.90 -4.65
N LYS A 177 4.58 20.08 -5.64
CA LYS A 177 5.96 19.56 -5.61
C LYS A 177 6.92 20.70 -5.90
N TYR A 178 8.03 20.75 -5.18
CA TYR A 178 9.05 21.77 -5.31
C TYR A 178 10.42 21.11 -5.37
N ARG A 179 11.28 21.55 -6.27
CA ARG A 179 12.71 21.21 -6.20
C ARG A 179 13.33 22.00 -5.06
N CYS A 180 14.11 21.35 -4.20
CA CYS A 180 14.66 21.99 -3.01
C CYS A 180 16.15 21.68 -2.89
N PRO A 181 17.04 22.67 -3.05
CA PRO A 181 18.49 22.43 -2.95
C PRO A 181 18.99 22.28 -1.50
N ASP A 182 18.18 22.65 -0.50
CA ASP A 182 18.57 22.63 0.91
C ASP A 182 17.43 22.11 1.80
N LEU A 183 17.39 20.77 1.97
CA LEU A 183 16.44 20.13 2.88
C LEU A 183 16.75 20.42 4.35
N ALA A 184 17.96 20.86 4.71
CA ALA A 184 18.29 21.18 6.09
C ALA A 184 17.54 22.44 6.55
N ALA A 185 17.59 23.51 5.76
CA ALA A 185 16.81 24.72 6.03
C ALA A 185 15.30 24.46 6.06
N VAL A 186 14.79 23.61 5.16
CA VAL A 186 13.37 23.24 5.18
C VAL A 186 13.02 22.43 6.43
N ARG A 187 13.89 21.52 6.89
CA ARG A 187 13.65 20.75 8.12
C ARG A 187 13.50 21.64 9.34
N GLU A 188 14.29 22.70 9.46
CA GLU A 188 14.14 23.70 10.53
C GLU A 188 12.78 24.40 10.45
N ARG A 189 12.35 24.82 9.25
CA ARG A 189 11.03 25.45 9.04
C ARG A 189 9.87 24.50 9.34
N VAL A 190 9.99 23.23 8.97
CA VAL A 190 9.00 22.18 9.28
C VAL A 190 8.85 22.01 10.80
N GLN A 191 9.95 22.04 11.54
CA GLN A 191 9.93 21.98 13.00
C GLN A 191 9.32 23.25 13.61
N ALA A 192 9.70 24.43 13.12
CA ALA A 192 9.15 25.71 13.58
C ALA A 192 7.64 25.85 13.31
N LEU A 193 7.15 25.23 12.23
CA LEU A 193 5.71 25.12 11.92
C LEU A 193 4.95 24.24 12.93
N GLY A 194 5.66 23.44 13.74
CA GLY A 194 5.06 22.48 14.68
C GLY A 194 4.56 21.21 13.99
N ALA A 195 5.11 20.88 12.82
CA ALA A 195 4.79 19.63 12.13
C ALA A 195 5.39 18.44 12.88
N ARG A 196 4.61 17.37 13.04
CA ARG A 196 5.04 16.14 13.71
C ARG A 196 5.81 15.24 12.75
N SER A 197 7.02 14.83 13.11
CA SER A 197 7.77 13.82 12.35
C SER A 197 7.09 12.45 12.46
N MET A 198 6.95 11.77 11.31
CA MET A 198 6.40 10.43 11.19
C MET A 198 7.48 9.39 10.82
N GLY A 199 8.73 9.81 10.68
CA GLY A 199 9.87 8.97 10.37
C GLY A 199 10.32 8.99 8.91
N VAL A 200 11.27 8.10 8.61
CA VAL A 200 11.94 8.00 7.31
C VAL A 200 11.51 6.72 6.61
N LEU A 201 11.13 6.83 5.34
CA LEU A 201 10.64 5.75 4.50
C LEU A 201 11.56 5.59 3.29
N LYS A 202 12.11 4.38 3.09
CA LYS A 202 12.75 3.99 1.83
C LYS A 202 11.68 3.44 0.91
N GLN A 203 11.56 4.02 -0.28
CA GLN A 203 10.50 3.70 -1.23
C GLN A 203 11.08 3.44 -2.61
N GLN A 204 10.53 2.44 -3.28
CA GLN A 204 10.78 2.17 -4.69
C GLN A 204 9.43 2.15 -5.41
N ASP A 205 9.23 3.12 -6.29
CA ASP A 205 8.02 3.25 -7.11
C ASP A 205 8.32 2.75 -8.52
N THR A 206 7.68 1.66 -8.96
CA THR A 206 7.68 1.19 -10.35
C THR A 206 6.40 1.66 -11.04
N PHE A 207 6.53 2.32 -12.19
CA PHE A 207 5.44 2.90 -12.96
C PHE A 207 5.11 2.02 -14.17
N PHE A 208 3.83 1.93 -14.52
CA PHE A 208 3.34 1.10 -15.63
C PHE A 208 2.55 1.93 -16.64
N SER A 209 2.56 1.53 -17.91
CA SER A 209 1.94 2.26 -19.03
C SER A 209 0.43 2.01 -19.14
N ALA A 210 -0.31 2.32 -18.06
CA ALA A 210 -1.77 2.20 -18.05
C ALA A 210 -2.45 3.35 -18.83
N GLN A 211 -3.49 3.01 -19.60
CA GLN A 211 -4.17 3.97 -20.50
C GLN A 211 -5.14 4.91 -19.78
N SER A 212 -5.90 4.41 -18.79
CA SER A 212 -7.03 5.15 -18.20
C SER A 212 -6.68 5.95 -16.94
N ALA A 213 -5.54 5.65 -16.33
CA ALA A 213 -5.03 6.30 -15.14
C ALA A 213 -3.53 6.01 -15.01
N ARG A 214 -2.83 6.80 -14.21
CA ARG A 214 -1.46 6.46 -13.83
C ARG A 214 -1.50 5.30 -12.85
N LEU A 215 -0.58 4.36 -13.01
CA LEU A 215 -0.47 3.19 -12.17
C LEU A 215 0.98 3.04 -11.70
N LYS A 216 1.15 2.84 -10.40
CA LYS A 216 2.46 2.51 -9.83
C LYS A 216 2.36 1.47 -8.75
N LEU A 217 3.36 0.61 -8.67
CA LEU A 217 3.62 -0.26 -7.53
C LEU A 217 4.66 0.44 -6.65
N ARG A 218 4.32 0.69 -5.39
CA ARG A 218 5.22 1.24 -4.37
C ARG A 218 5.64 0.14 -3.42
N GLU A 219 6.93 -0.10 -3.35
CA GLU A 219 7.56 -1.03 -2.41
C GLU A 219 8.24 -0.24 -1.30
N PHE A 220 8.09 -0.70 -0.06
CA PHE A 220 8.73 -0.13 1.12
C PHE A 220 9.87 -1.04 1.58
N GLY A 221 10.93 -0.46 2.16
CA GLY A 221 12.09 -1.23 2.64
C GLY A 221 11.81 -2.26 3.74
N ASN A 222 10.58 -2.33 4.26
CA ASN A 222 10.13 -3.32 5.24
C ASN A 222 9.33 -4.49 4.63
N GLY A 223 9.27 -4.59 3.30
CA GLY A 223 8.55 -5.65 2.58
C GLY A 223 7.06 -5.39 2.35
N ARG A 224 6.51 -4.27 2.84
CA ARG A 224 5.15 -3.84 2.47
C ARG A 224 5.16 -3.33 1.03
N ALA A 225 4.05 -3.52 0.31
CA ALA A 225 3.84 -2.92 -1.00
C ALA A 225 2.39 -2.48 -1.24
N GLU A 226 2.24 -1.47 -2.10
CA GLU A 226 0.99 -0.82 -2.45
C GLU A 226 0.89 -0.62 -3.96
N LEU A 227 -0.19 -1.09 -4.59
CA LEU A 227 -0.54 -0.72 -5.95
C LEU A 227 -1.45 0.51 -5.91
N ILE A 228 -1.01 1.59 -6.54
CA ILE A 228 -1.66 2.90 -6.48
C ILE A 228 -2.09 3.29 -7.89
N SER A 229 -3.39 3.41 -8.10
CA SER A 229 -3.97 4.02 -9.30
C SER A 229 -4.38 5.45 -8.97
N TYR A 230 -3.97 6.40 -9.83
CA TYR A 230 -4.29 7.81 -9.59
C TYR A 230 -4.48 8.60 -10.89
N ARG A 231 -5.28 9.66 -10.79
CA ARG A 231 -5.51 10.64 -11.86
C ARG A 231 -5.11 12.02 -11.37
N ARG A 232 -4.21 12.65 -12.11
CA ARG A 232 -3.68 13.98 -11.81
C ARG A 232 -3.35 14.70 -13.12
N ALA A 233 -3.69 15.99 -13.21
CA ALA A 233 -3.22 16.85 -14.27
C ALA A 233 -1.73 17.22 -14.08
N ASP A 234 -0.97 17.36 -15.16
CA ASP A 234 0.41 17.85 -15.10
C ASP A 234 0.45 19.36 -15.30
N VAL A 235 0.22 20.08 -14.20
CA VAL A 235 0.14 21.54 -14.17
C VAL A 235 1.10 22.11 -13.12
N SER A 236 1.67 23.28 -13.40
CA SER A 236 2.65 23.98 -12.55
C SER A 236 2.02 24.77 -11.39
N HIS A 237 0.91 24.26 -10.84
CA HIS A 237 0.27 24.80 -9.64
C HIS A 237 -0.25 23.65 -8.77
N ALA A 238 -0.65 23.95 -7.53
CA ALA A 238 -1.25 22.96 -6.64
C ALA A 238 -2.50 22.35 -7.29
N ARG A 239 -2.62 21.02 -7.25
CA ARG A 239 -3.57 20.28 -8.11
C ARG A 239 -4.21 19.12 -7.37
N GLY A 240 -5.45 18.82 -7.74
CA GLY A 240 -6.16 17.65 -7.23
C GLY A 240 -5.57 16.34 -7.78
N SER A 241 -5.46 15.33 -6.91
CA SER A 241 -5.15 13.96 -7.30
C SER A 241 -6.20 13.02 -6.71
N ASP A 242 -6.93 12.32 -7.58
CA ASP A 242 -7.85 11.26 -7.18
C ASP A 242 -7.13 9.93 -7.23
N TYR A 243 -7.17 9.15 -6.15
CA TYR A 243 -6.40 7.91 -6.06
C TYR A 243 -7.10 6.78 -5.30
N THR A 244 -6.69 5.57 -5.65
CA THR A 244 -7.05 4.32 -4.97
C THR A 244 -5.77 3.57 -4.64
N ILE A 245 -5.71 2.96 -3.45
CA ILE A 245 -4.59 2.15 -2.98
C ILE A 245 -5.09 0.74 -2.75
N CYS A 246 -4.37 -0.24 -3.28
CA CYS A 246 -4.54 -1.66 -3.01
C CYS A 246 -3.27 -2.20 -2.36
N LEU A 247 -3.39 -2.94 -1.26
CA LEU A 247 -2.24 -3.61 -0.64
C LEU A 247 -1.81 -4.80 -1.52
N VAL A 248 -0.51 -5.02 -1.62
CA VAL A 248 0.06 -6.09 -2.45
C VAL A 248 0.84 -7.06 -1.57
N SER A 249 0.41 -8.31 -1.55
CA SER A 249 1.01 -9.38 -0.74
C SER A 249 2.32 -9.90 -1.34
N ASP A 250 2.40 -9.99 -2.67
CA ASP A 250 3.62 -10.37 -3.40
C ASP A 250 3.99 -9.26 -4.41
N PRO A 251 4.85 -8.30 -4.02
CA PRO A 251 5.24 -7.23 -4.92
C PRO A 251 6.02 -7.73 -6.14
N SER A 252 6.79 -8.81 -5.99
CA SER A 252 7.62 -9.31 -7.09
C SER A 252 6.78 -9.94 -8.18
N GLN A 253 5.84 -10.80 -7.82
CA GLN A 253 4.91 -11.40 -8.77
C GLN A 253 3.97 -10.36 -9.38
N MET A 254 3.48 -9.40 -8.57
CA MET A 254 2.64 -8.30 -9.06
C MET A 254 3.39 -7.45 -10.10
N ARG A 255 4.64 -7.07 -9.81
CA ARG A 255 5.48 -6.30 -10.74
C ARG A 255 5.69 -7.03 -12.06
N GLN A 256 6.05 -8.32 -12.03
CA GLN A 256 6.24 -9.13 -13.24
C GLN A 256 4.95 -9.23 -14.07
N THR A 257 3.81 -9.43 -13.41
CA THR A 257 2.51 -9.56 -14.07
C THR A 257 2.10 -8.25 -14.74
N LEU A 258 2.26 -7.12 -14.04
CA LEU A 258 1.91 -5.80 -14.58
C LEU A 258 2.90 -5.35 -15.65
N ASP A 259 4.18 -5.68 -15.53
CA ASP A 259 5.17 -5.44 -16.58
C ASP A 259 4.81 -6.20 -17.86
N HIS A 260 4.48 -7.48 -17.76
CA HIS A 260 4.03 -8.26 -18.91
C HIS A 260 2.72 -7.72 -19.52
N ALA A 261 1.76 -7.29 -18.68
CA ALA A 261 0.45 -6.86 -19.16
C ALA A 261 0.42 -5.42 -19.71
N LEU A 262 1.20 -4.51 -19.13
CA LEU A 262 1.11 -3.07 -19.39
C LEU A 262 2.43 -2.44 -19.82
N GLY A 263 3.57 -3.11 -19.58
CA GLY A 263 4.90 -2.55 -19.74
C GLY A 263 5.29 -1.55 -18.66
N THR A 264 6.49 -1.72 -18.10
CA THR A 264 7.08 -0.75 -17.17
C THR A 264 7.52 0.52 -17.90
N SER A 265 7.09 1.68 -17.42
CA SER A 265 7.48 3.00 -17.94
C SER A 265 8.66 3.63 -17.18
N GLY A 266 9.01 3.10 -16.01
CA GLY A 266 10.21 3.48 -15.28
C GLY A 266 10.15 3.11 -13.80
N ALA A 267 11.24 3.34 -13.08
CA ALA A 267 11.34 3.13 -11.65
C ALA A 267 12.02 4.30 -10.96
N VAL A 268 11.55 4.66 -9.76
CA VAL A 268 12.08 5.75 -8.94
C VAL A 268 12.36 5.20 -7.55
N ALA A 269 13.63 5.23 -7.13
CA ALA A 269 14.03 4.97 -5.75
C ALA A 269 14.22 6.29 -5.01
N LYS A 270 13.76 6.34 -3.75
CA LYS A 270 13.87 7.54 -2.92
C LYS A 270 13.82 7.25 -1.43
N GLN A 271 14.40 8.18 -0.67
CA GLN A 271 14.27 8.26 0.78
C GLN A 271 13.38 9.47 1.13
N ARG A 272 12.29 9.20 1.86
CA ARG A 272 11.28 10.19 2.24
C ARG A 272 11.28 10.40 3.74
N GLU A 273 11.50 11.62 4.19
CA GLU A 273 11.11 12.04 5.54
C GLU A 273 9.68 12.54 5.50
N LEU A 274 8.80 11.93 6.30
CA LEU A 274 7.39 12.30 6.36
C LEU A 274 7.13 13.12 7.62
N TYR A 275 6.50 14.27 7.46
CA TYR A 275 5.96 15.09 8.54
C TYR A 275 4.46 15.31 8.32
N LEU A 276 3.74 15.51 9.42
CA LEU A 276 2.31 15.78 9.41
C LEU A 276 2.02 17.11 10.11
N PHE A 277 1.35 18.01 9.39
CA PHE A 277 0.79 19.24 9.94
C PHE A 277 -0.69 19.32 9.56
N ARG A 278 -1.57 19.16 10.56
CA ARG A 278 -3.03 19.08 10.35
C ARG A 278 -3.39 18.03 9.28
N ASN A 279 -3.99 18.45 8.16
CA ASN A 279 -4.39 17.57 7.06
C ASN A 279 -3.32 17.47 5.96
N THR A 280 -2.21 18.20 6.11
CA THR A 280 -1.12 18.29 5.14
C THR A 280 0.04 17.39 5.53
N ARG A 281 0.35 16.46 4.64
CA ARG A 281 1.58 15.66 4.68
C ARG A 281 2.68 16.46 3.99
N ILE A 282 3.81 16.57 4.65
CA ILE A 282 5.01 17.22 4.14
C ILE A 282 6.05 16.12 3.91
N HIS A 283 6.48 15.96 2.68
CA HIS A 283 7.49 14.98 2.28
C HIS A 283 8.77 15.73 1.93
N LEU A 284 9.86 15.39 2.62
CA LEU A 284 11.20 15.76 2.21
C LEU A 284 11.80 14.55 1.51
N ASP A 285 11.90 14.61 0.19
CA ASP A 285 12.27 13.51 -0.67
C ASP A 285 13.69 13.72 -1.19
N ALA A 286 14.61 12.83 -0.82
CA ALA A 286 15.87 12.64 -1.52
C ALA A 286 15.66 11.57 -2.59
N VAL A 287 15.68 11.97 -3.87
CA VAL A 287 15.34 11.10 -5.00
C VAL A 287 16.62 10.75 -5.75
N ASP A 288 16.85 9.45 -5.94
CA ASP A 288 18.04 8.95 -6.61
C ASP A 288 18.15 9.59 -8.01
N HIS A 289 19.34 10.13 -8.32
CA HIS A 289 19.68 10.81 -9.57
C HIS A 289 18.93 12.13 -9.89
N LEU A 290 17.90 12.51 -9.14
CA LEU A 290 17.19 13.79 -9.34
C LEU A 290 17.49 14.85 -8.29
N GLY A 291 18.04 14.45 -7.14
CA GLY A 291 18.29 15.32 -6.01
C GLY A 291 17.06 15.49 -5.13
N ASP A 292 16.99 16.64 -4.47
CA ASP A 292 16.10 16.84 -3.34
C ASP A 292 14.83 17.63 -3.70
N PHE A 293 13.72 17.24 -3.07
CA PHE A 293 12.39 17.79 -3.33
C PHE A 293 11.57 17.91 -2.04
N VAL A 294 10.62 18.84 -2.07
CA VAL A 294 9.54 18.95 -1.09
C VAL A 294 8.22 18.63 -1.80
N GLU A 295 7.46 17.64 -1.31
CA GLU A 295 6.07 17.43 -1.73
C GLU A 295 5.11 17.75 -0.59
N LEU A 296 4.06 18.51 -0.90
CA LEU A 296 2.96 18.81 0.01
C LEU A 296 1.72 18.08 -0.49
N GLU A 297 1.03 17.36 0.38
CA GLU A 297 -0.23 16.69 0.07
C GLU A 297 -1.26 16.97 1.16
N THR A 298 -2.25 17.81 0.87
CA THR A 298 -3.38 18.09 1.78
C THR A 298 -4.56 17.19 1.45
N VAL A 299 -4.87 16.26 2.34
CA VAL A 299 -5.96 15.29 2.14
C VAL A 299 -7.31 15.93 2.41
N LEU A 300 -8.32 15.66 1.57
CA LEU A 300 -9.66 16.16 1.81
C LEU A 300 -10.40 15.26 2.82
N GLY A 301 -10.38 15.67 4.10
CA GLY A 301 -11.09 15.01 5.20
C GLY A 301 -12.54 15.48 5.39
N GLY A 302 -13.24 15.84 4.31
CA GLY A 302 -14.57 16.47 4.34
C GLY A 302 -14.56 18.00 4.21
N GLN A 303 -13.38 18.60 4.12
CA GLN A 303 -13.20 20.02 3.78
C GLN A 303 -13.34 20.28 2.28
N SER A 304 -13.65 21.53 1.89
CA SER A 304 -13.73 21.92 0.47
C SER A 304 -12.34 21.98 -0.17
N ASP A 305 -12.27 21.83 -1.49
CA ASP A 305 -11.04 22.05 -2.26
C ASP A 305 -10.39 23.40 -1.93
N ASN A 306 -11.20 24.46 -1.80
CA ASN A 306 -10.70 25.80 -1.49
C ASN A 306 -10.01 25.86 -0.12
N ASP A 307 -10.50 25.11 0.86
CA ASP A 307 -9.88 25.06 2.20
C ASP A 307 -8.57 24.29 2.15
N ALA A 308 -8.55 23.15 1.44
CA ALA A 308 -7.34 22.37 1.22
C ALA A 308 -6.25 23.19 0.48
N HIS A 309 -6.62 23.97 -0.54
CA HIS A 309 -5.68 24.88 -1.21
C HIS A 309 -5.16 25.98 -0.27
N ARG A 310 -6.00 26.52 0.62
CA ARG A 310 -5.54 27.53 1.60
C ARG A 310 -4.56 26.93 2.61
N GLU A 311 -4.83 25.73 3.13
CA GLU A 311 -3.91 25.04 4.03
C GLU A 311 -2.59 24.73 3.33
N LEU A 312 -2.64 24.18 2.10
CA LEU A 312 -1.43 23.87 1.34
C LEU A 312 -0.60 25.13 1.07
N ARG A 313 -1.22 26.26 0.68
CA ARG A 313 -0.52 27.53 0.48
C ARG A 313 0.11 28.03 1.77
N HIS A 314 -0.61 27.99 2.89
CA HIS A 314 -0.08 28.38 4.19
C HIS A 314 1.15 27.56 4.59
N VAL A 315 1.10 26.24 4.38
CA VAL A 315 2.24 25.36 4.64
C VAL A 315 3.39 25.67 3.67
N ALA A 316 3.12 25.84 2.37
CA ALA A 316 4.15 26.19 1.38
C ALA A 316 4.87 27.50 1.74
N GLU A 317 4.12 28.55 2.08
CA GLU A 317 4.65 29.85 2.52
C GLU A 317 5.52 29.72 3.77
N ALA A 318 5.07 28.95 4.77
CA ALA A 318 5.84 28.71 6.00
C ALA A 318 7.16 27.96 5.74
N LEU A 319 7.20 27.11 4.71
CA LEU A 319 8.42 26.43 4.27
C LEU A 319 9.27 27.28 3.31
N GLY A 320 8.79 28.46 2.91
CA GLY A 320 9.40 29.35 1.94
C GLY A 320 9.45 28.77 0.52
N MET A 321 8.38 28.05 0.15
CA MET A 321 8.16 27.55 -1.21
C MET A 321 7.21 28.49 -1.96
N GLU A 322 7.63 28.99 -3.12
CA GLU A 322 6.84 29.94 -3.89
C GLU A 322 5.95 29.25 -4.93
N ALA A 323 4.77 29.81 -5.21
CA ALA A 323 3.83 29.23 -6.18
C ALA A 323 4.43 29.07 -7.59
N GLY A 324 5.37 29.94 -7.99
CA GLY A 324 6.07 29.86 -9.27
C GLY A 324 7.11 28.74 -9.38
N GLN A 325 7.45 28.07 -8.26
CA GLN A 325 8.45 27.02 -8.20
C GLN A 325 7.86 25.61 -8.25
N VAL A 326 6.55 25.49 -8.49
CA VAL A 326 5.86 24.20 -8.51
C VAL A 326 6.31 23.38 -9.72
N GLU A 327 6.90 22.22 -9.43
CA GLU A 327 7.26 21.21 -10.42
C GLU A 327 6.01 20.45 -10.90
N ALA A 328 5.75 20.55 -12.20
CA ALA A 328 4.61 19.91 -12.85
C ALA A 328 4.89 18.42 -13.11
N LYS A 329 6.13 18.07 -13.48
CA LYS A 329 6.47 16.74 -13.95
C LYS A 329 6.57 15.72 -12.81
N PRO A 330 6.12 14.47 -13.01
CA PRO A 330 6.40 13.38 -12.08
C PRO A 330 7.89 13.00 -12.12
N TYR A 331 8.37 12.31 -11.08
CA TYR A 331 9.78 11.92 -10.99
C TYR A 331 10.23 11.00 -12.13
N VAL A 332 9.37 10.09 -12.58
CA VAL A 332 9.70 9.17 -13.68
C VAL A 332 10.02 9.93 -14.98
N ASP A 333 9.24 10.96 -15.31
CA ASP A 333 9.48 11.78 -16.50
C ASP A 333 10.72 12.66 -16.35
N LEU A 334 11.00 13.15 -15.13
CA LEU A 334 12.23 13.90 -14.83
C LEU A 334 13.48 13.02 -14.97
N LEU A 335 13.41 11.75 -14.55
CA LEU A 335 14.49 10.79 -14.69
C LEU A 335 14.76 10.46 -16.16
N ALA A 336 13.71 10.15 -16.93
CA ALA A 336 13.84 9.87 -18.36
C ALA A 336 14.51 11.05 -19.09
N ALA A 337 14.07 12.29 -18.82
CA ALA A 337 14.66 13.48 -19.40
C ALA A 337 16.09 13.81 -18.93
N CYS A 338 16.54 13.24 -17.80
CA CYS A 338 17.94 13.35 -17.36
C CYS A 338 18.80 12.35 -18.12
N GLN A 339 18.35 11.09 -18.22
CA GLN A 339 19.05 10.01 -18.92
C GLN A 339 19.22 10.32 -20.41
N GLU A 340 18.22 10.90 -21.07
CA GLU A 340 18.34 11.35 -22.47
C GLU A 340 19.39 12.46 -22.66
N ARG A 341 19.52 13.37 -21.69
CA ARG A 341 20.54 14.44 -21.71
C ARG A 341 21.94 13.89 -21.52
N ASP A 342 22.10 12.88 -20.67
CA ASP A 342 23.40 12.22 -20.45
C ASP A 342 23.83 11.40 -21.68
N ILE A 343 22.89 10.74 -22.37
CA ILE A 343 23.15 10.00 -23.62
C ILE A 343 23.53 10.97 -24.76
N THR A 344 22.81 12.07 -24.90
CA THR A 344 23.07 13.07 -25.95
C THR A 344 24.35 13.87 -25.70
N ALA A 345 24.72 14.11 -24.44
CA ALA A 345 26.00 14.72 -24.07
C ALA A 345 27.20 13.77 -24.22
N SER A 346 26.98 12.45 -24.14
CA SER A 346 28.04 11.44 -24.25
C SER A 346 28.32 10.96 -25.68
N THR A 347 27.55 11.43 -26.67
CA THR A 347 27.73 11.04 -28.08
C THR A 347 28.54 12.12 -28.83
N PRO A 348 29.76 11.83 -29.33
CA PRO A 348 30.51 12.80 -30.14
C PRO A 348 29.82 13.01 -31.50
N PRO A 349 29.87 14.22 -32.09
CA PRO A 349 29.31 14.44 -33.41
C PRO A 349 30.20 13.76 -34.45
N GLY A 350 29.75 12.60 -34.95
CA GLY A 350 30.32 11.96 -36.12
C GLY A 350 30.67 10.49 -35.93
N SER A 351 29.66 9.61 -36.02
CA SER A 351 29.83 8.32 -36.69
C SER A 351 28.45 7.77 -37.06
N GLN A 352 28.18 7.66 -38.35
CA GLN A 352 27.08 6.84 -38.83
C GLN A 352 27.45 5.38 -38.54
N SER A 353 26.91 4.82 -37.46
CA SER A 353 26.92 3.37 -37.25
C SER A 353 25.72 2.79 -38.00
N LYS A 354 25.99 1.96 -39.01
CA LYS A 354 24.98 1.11 -39.65
C LYS A 354 24.36 0.23 -38.57
N ALA A 355 23.07 0.43 -38.30
CA ALA A 355 22.30 -0.45 -37.42
C ALA A 355 22.40 -1.90 -37.92
N ALA A 356 22.68 -2.82 -37.00
CA ALA A 356 22.51 -4.24 -37.24
C ALA A 356 21.02 -4.52 -37.51
N PRO A 357 20.68 -5.33 -38.52
CA PRO A 357 19.30 -5.59 -38.86
C PRO A 357 18.58 -6.34 -37.74
N ASP A 358 17.36 -5.90 -37.46
CA ASP A 358 16.42 -6.56 -36.54
C ASP A 358 16.21 -8.02 -36.97
N ALA A 359 16.56 -8.96 -36.08
CA ALA A 359 16.45 -10.39 -36.32
C ALA A 359 15.02 -10.84 -36.65
N ARG A 360 14.01 -10.08 -36.21
CA ARG A 360 12.60 -10.32 -36.53
C ARG A 360 12.27 -10.02 -37.99
N ALA A 361 12.87 -8.99 -38.56
CA ALA A 361 12.67 -8.61 -39.97
C ALA A 361 13.36 -9.57 -40.94
N ILE A 362 14.43 -10.25 -40.52
CA ILE A 362 15.10 -11.29 -41.34
C ILE A 362 14.26 -12.56 -41.42
N TYR A 363 13.61 -12.96 -40.32
CA TYR A 363 12.76 -14.16 -40.27
C TYR A 363 11.56 -14.05 -41.21
N GLU A 364 10.96 -12.87 -41.33
CA GLU A 364 9.80 -12.63 -42.19
C GLU A 364 10.12 -12.64 -43.69
N LEU A 365 11.38 -12.38 -44.08
CA LEU A 365 11.79 -12.27 -45.49
C LEU A 365 12.56 -13.50 -46.01
N HIS A 366 13.35 -14.18 -45.17
CA HIS A 366 14.22 -15.29 -45.59
C HIS A 366 14.36 -16.35 -44.48
N PRO A 367 13.35 -17.20 -44.26
CA PRO A 367 13.34 -18.18 -43.18
C PRO A 367 14.51 -19.18 -43.24
N GLU A 368 15.01 -19.51 -44.44
CA GLU A 368 16.16 -20.41 -44.64
C GLU A 368 17.50 -19.85 -44.12
N LYS A 369 17.62 -18.52 -43.94
CA LYS A 369 18.85 -17.88 -43.44
C LYS A 369 18.88 -17.73 -41.92
N TYR A 370 17.73 -17.86 -41.27
CA TYR A 370 17.61 -17.73 -39.81
C TYR A 370 18.36 -18.87 -39.09
N ASP A 371 18.22 -20.10 -39.58
CA ASP A 371 18.89 -21.28 -39.02
C ASP A 371 20.42 -21.25 -39.15
N GLU A 372 20.98 -20.44 -40.05
CA GLU A 372 22.42 -20.23 -40.20
C GLU A 372 22.97 -19.19 -39.20
N LEU A 373 22.14 -18.18 -38.87
CA LEU A 373 22.44 -17.15 -37.88
C LEU A 373 22.37 -17.68 -36.44
N VAL A 374 21.32 -18.45 -36.11
CA VAL A 374 21.16 -19.06 -34.78
C VAL A 374 22.28 -20.07 -34.49
N ARG A 375 22.71 -20.86 -35.49
CA ARG A 375 23.83 -21.81 -35.31
C ARG A 375 25.19 -21.14 -35.06
N ARG A 376 25.39 -19.90 -35.53
CA ARG A 376 26.63 -19.15 -35.30
C ARG A 376 26.71 -18.55 -33.90
N GLU A 377 25.59 -18.21 -33.29
CA GLU A 377 25.56 -17.69 -31.90
C GLU A 377 25.79 -18.82 -30.87
N ASP A 378 25.26 -20.02 -31.11
CA ASP A 378 25.45 -21.17 -30.19
C ASP A 378 26.89 -21.71 -30.12
N HIS A 379 27.71 -21.50 -31.15
CA HIS A 379 29.12 -21.94 -31.14
C HIS A 379 30.08 -20.96 -30.43
N SER A 380 29.59 -19.80 -29.97
CA SER A 380 30.41 -18.83 -29.22
C SER A 380 30.45 -19.08 -27.71
N ALA A 381 29.70 -20.06 -27.18
CA ALA A 381 29.50 -20.24 -25.74
C ALA A 381 30.05 -21.56 -25.15
N ALA A 382 30.97 -22.26 -25.83
CA ALA A 382 31.62 -23.46 -25.27
C ALA A 382 33.14 -23.44 -25.43
N THR A 383 33.86 -23.04 -24.37
CA THR A 383 35.26 -23.44 -24.16
C THR A 383 35.49 -23.69 -22.66
N PRO A 384 35.95 -24.88 -22.24
CA PRO A 384 36.19 -25.21 -20.83
C PRO A 384 37.57 -24.70 -20.38
N ARG A 385 37.64 -24.11 -19.18
CA ARG A 385 38.92 -23.89 -18.48
C ARG A 385 39.22 -25.09 -17.59
N THR A 386 40.20 -25.90 -17.97
CA THR A 386 40.85 -26.92 -17.14
C THR A 386 42.16 -26.41 -16.55
N SER A 387 42.28 -26.60 -15.23
CA SER A 387 43.43 -26.88 -14.35
C SER A 387 44.84 -26.37 -14.66
N ARG A 388 45.48 -25.82 -13.62
CA ARG A 388 46.70 -26.39 -13.06
C ARG A 388 46.48 -26.74 -11.59
#